data_AF-A7SYT7-F1
#
_entry.id   AF-A7SYT7-F1
#
_cell.length_a   1.000
_cell.length_b   1.000
_cell.length_c   1.000
_cell.angle_alpha   90.00
_cell.angle_beta   90.00
_cell.angle_gamma   90.00
#
_symmetry.space_group_name_H-M   'P 1'
#
loop_
_entity.id
_entity.type
_entity.pdbx_description
1 polymer ?
#
loop_
_entity_poly.entity_id
_entity_poly.type
_entity_poly.pdbx_seq_one_letter_code
_entity_poly.pdbx_strand_id
1 'polypeptide(L)' 'EKALILGFMAGARDKPFAHEGPIITIKLSENNETVPTEDGSQQTLLVEMLFEMNYDTGHWRRLKR' A
#
# COMPACT_ATOMS: atom_id res chain seq x y z
N GLU A 1 1.55 8.78 -9.14
CA GLU A 1 1.69 7.77 -8.08
C GLU A 1 2.48 6.53 -8.49
N LYS A 2 2.07 5.75 -9.52
CA LYS A 2 2.83 4.55 -9.96
C LYS A 2 4.32 4.83 -10.31
N ALA A 3 4.63 6.03 -10.78
CA ALA A 3 6.01 6.49 -11.02
C ALA A 3 6.87 6.57 -9.74
N LEU A 4 6.27 6.86 -8.58
CA LEU A 4 6.97 6.90 -7.29
C LEU A 4 7.42 5.50 -6.88
N ILE A 5 6.57 4.48 -7.10
CA ILE A 5 6.92 3.09 -6.83
C ILE A 5 8.12 2.68 -7.69
N LEU A 6 8.09 2.98 -9.00
CA LEU A 6 9.20 2.65 -9.90
C LEU A 6 10.48 3.37 -9.52
N GLY A 7 10.41 4.68 -9.22
CA GLY A 7 11.57 5.44 -8.75
C GLY A 7 12.15 4.89 -7.45
N PHE A 8 11.30 4.59 -6.48
CA PHE A 8 11.72 4.00 -5.21
C PHE A 8 12.36 2.62 -5.39
N MET A 9 11.76 1.76 -6.23
CA MET A 9 12.31 0.43 -6.56
C MET A 9 13.64 0.53 -7.31
N ALA A 10 13.82 1.58 -8.14
CA ALA A 10 15.08 1.87 -8.82
C ALA A 10 16.15 2.50 -7.89
N GLY A 11 15.85 2.71 -6.61
CA GLY A 11 16.79 3.21 -5.61
C GLY A 11 16.67 4.70 -5.30
N ALA A 12 15.69 5.42 -5.84
CA ALA A 12 15.46 6.81 -5.46
C ALA A 12 15.10 6.90 -3.97
N ARG A 13 15.76 7.82 -3.26
CA ARG A 13 15.56 8.07 -1.81
C ARG A 13 15.22 9.52 -1.49
N ASP A 14 15.16 10.39 -2.50
CA ASP A 14 14.66 11.75 -2.33
C ASP A 14 13.18 11.70 -1.93
N LYS A 15 12.85 12.32 -0.79
CA LYS A 15 11.49 12.33 -0.26
C LYS A 15 10.59 13.14 -1.20
N PRO A 16 9.50 12.56 -1.72
CA PRO A 16 8.65 13.24 -2.70
C PRO A 16 7.87 14.41 -2.09
N PHE A 17 7.64 14.41 -0.77
CA PHE A 17 6.91 15.45 -0.06
C PHE A 17 7.72 15.94 1.13
N ALA A 18 8.10 17.23 1.13
CA ALA A 18 8.99 17.81 2.15
C ALA A 18 8.38 17.85 3.56
N HIS A 19 7.05 17.77 3.67
CA HIS A 19 6.31 17.89 4.92
C HIS A 19 5.73 16.55 5.42
N GLU A 20 5.81 15.48 4.63
CA GLU A 20 5.37 14.16 5.07
C GLU A 20 6.52 13.38 5.71
N GLY A 21 6.17 12.40 6.54
CA GLY A 21 7.14 11.47 7.12
C GLY A 21 7.86 10.64 6.05
N PRO A 22 8.89 9.86 6.43
CA PRO A 22 9.67 9.07 5.48
C PRO A 22 8.91 7.90 4.86
N ILE A 23 7.68 7.63 5.32
CA ILE A 23 6.87 6.50 4.89
C ILE A 23 5.75 7.01 3.99
N ILE A 24 5.76 6.56 2.73
CA ILE A 24 4.72 6.86 1.75
C ILE A 24 3.91 5.59 1.46
N THR A 25 2.58 5.70 1.44
CA THR A 25 1.67 4.60 1.12
C THR A 25 0.91 4.91 -0.16
N ILE A 26 0.92 3.97 -1.12
CA ILE A 26 0.18 4.09 -2.38
C ILE A 26 -0.81 2.92 -2.48
N LYS A 27 -2.06 3.23 -2.81
CA LYS A 27 -3.06 2.19 -3.13
C LYS A 27 -2.79 1.62 -4.53
N LEU A 28 -2.62 0.31 -4.59
CA LEU A 28 -2.43 -0.45 -5.83
C LEU A 28 -3.75 -0.81 -6.48
N SER A 29 -4.73 -1.25 -5.68
CA SER A 29 -6.07 -1.64 -6.13
C SER A 29 -7.06 -1.61 -4.97
N GLU A 30 -8.34 -1.58 -5.31
CA GLU A 30 -9.45 -1.87 -4.40
C GLU A 30 -10.43 -2.80 -5.11
N ASN A 31 -11.03 -3.75 -4.38
CA ASN A 31 -12.08 -4.62 -4.90
C ASN A 31 -13.00 -5.11 -3.78
N ASN A 32 -14.21 -5.55 -4.14
CA ASN A 32 -15.12 -6.18 -3.19
C ASN A 32 -14.81 -7.68 -3.09
N GLU A 33 -14.44 -8.17 -1.91
CA GLU A 33 -14.23 -9.59 -1.64
C GLU A 33 -15.35 -10.13 -0.75
N THR A 34 -15.86 -11.31 -1.10
CA THR A 34 -16.81 -12.03 -0.26
C THR A 34 -16.05 -12.98 0.66
N VAL A 35 -16.15 -12.75 1.97
CA VAL A 35 -15.47 -13.55 3.00
C VAL A 35 -16.48 -14.30 3.86
N PRO A 36 -16.19 -15.54 4.29
CA PRO A 36 -17.00 -16.23 5.27
C PRO A 36 -16.85 -15.60 6.65
N THR A 37 -17.96 -15.46 7.37
CA THR A 37 -17.99 -15.02 8.77
C THR A 37 -18.03 -16.22 9.72
N GLU A 38 -17.76 -15.99 11.01
CA GLU A 38 -17.71 -17.07 12.02
C GLU A 38 -19.04 -17.83 12.18
N ASP A 39 -20.17 -17.18 11.87
CA ASP A 39 -21.51 -17.77 11.88
C ASP A 39 -21.87 -18.55 10.61
N GLY A 40 -20.94 -18.66 9.65
CA GLY A 40 -21.12 -19.35 8.37
C GLY A 40 -21.86 -18.56 7.30
N SER A 41 -22.23 -17.30 7.58
CA SER A 41 -22.74 -16.40 6.55
C SER A 41 -21.61 -15.82 5.67
N GLN A 42 -21.98 -15.04 4.65
CA GLN A 42 -21.02 -14.39 3.75
C GLN A 42 -21.17 -12.88 3.87
N GLN A 43 -20.05 -12.19 4.05
CA GLN A 43 -19.99 -10.73 4.06
C GLN A 43 -19.14 -10.24 2.89
N THR A 44 -19.62 -9.20 2.20
CA THR A 44 -18.81 -8.50 1.21
C THR A 44 -18.06 -7.36 1.89
N LEU A 45 -16.73 -7.34 1.74
CA LEU A 45 -15.84 -6.31 2.25
C LEU A 45 -15.14 -5.60 1.10
N LEU A 46 -14.99 -4.29 1.20
CA LEU A 46 -14.08 -3.55 0.32
C LEU A 46 -12.66 -3.78 0.81
N VAL A 47 -11.83 -4.37 -0.04
CA VAL A 47 -10.45 -4.73 0.25
C VAL A 47 -9.52 -3.87 -0.59
N GLU A 48 -8.52 -3.28 0.06
CA GLU A 48 -7.48 -2.47 -0.55
C GLU A 48 -6.14 -3.22 -0.54
N MET A 49 -5.41 -3.11 -1.65
CA MET A 49 -4.00 -3.50 -1.73
C MET A 49 -3.16 -2.24 -1.67
N LEU A 50 -2.25 -2.15 -0.70
CA LEU A 50 -1.41 -0.98 -0.46
C LEU A 50 0.08 -1.33 -0.63
N PHE A 51 0.86 -0.37 -1.08
CA PHE A 51 2.32 -0.43 -1.16
C PHE A 51 2.92 0.66 -0.29
N GLU A 52 3.64 0.26 0.76
CA GLU A 52 4.27 1.17 1.71
C GLU A 52 5.78 1.20 1.46
N MET A 53 6.33 2.40 1.32
CA MET A 53 7.73 2.67 1.00
C MET A 53 8.35 3.52 2.09
N ASN A 54 9.44 3.05 2.71
CA ASN A 54 10.21 3.84 3.67
C ASN A 54 11.46 4.41 2.98
N TYR A 55 11.47 5.72 2.77
CA TYR A 55 12.54 6.45 2.08
C TYR A 55 13.83 6.59 2.92
N ASP A 56 13.76 6.44 4.25
CA ASP A 56 14.95 6.46 5.11
C ASP A 56 15.71 5.11 5.05
N THR A 57 14.98 3.99 4.98
CA THR A 57 15.59 2.64 5.03
C THR A 57 15.67 1.96 3.66
N GLY A 58 14.86 2.40 2.70
CA GLY A 58 14.68 1.72 1.41
C GLY A 58 13.85 0.43 1.49
N HIS A 59 13.32 0.08 2.66
CA HIS A 59 12.42 -1.06 2.80
C HIS A 59 11.02 -0.73 2.28
N TRP A 60 10.35 -1.76 1.79
CA TRP A 60 8.96 -1.67 1.38
C TRP A 60 8.19 -2.91 1.84
N ARG A 61 6.86 -2.77 1.93
CA ARG A 61 5.94 -3.88 2.17
C ARG A 61 4.64 -3.69 1.41
N ARG A 62 4.00 -4.80 1.08
CA ARG A 62 2.63 -4.83 0.56
C ARG A 62 1.67 -5.17 1.68
N LEU A 63 0.59 -4.42 1.80
CA LEU A 63 -0.46 -4.64 2.78
C LEU A 63 -1.77 -4.96 2.05
N LYS A 64 -2.59 -5.81 2.65
CA LYS A 64 -3.99 -6.03 2.29
C LYS A 64 -4.82 -5.55 3.48
N ARG A 65 -5.77 -4.66 3.23
CA ARG A 65 -6.69 -4.13 4.25
C ARG A 65 -8.12 -4.29 3.81
#